data_AF-J2UGA8-F1
#
_entry.id   AF-J2UGA8-F1
#
_cell.length_a   1.000
_cell.length_b   1.000
_cell.length_c   1.000
_cell.angle_alpha   90.00
_cell.angle_beta   90.00
_cell.angle_gamma   90.00
#
_symmetry.space_group_name_H-M   'P 1'
#
loop_
_entity.id
_entity.type
_entity.pdbx_description
1 polymer ?
#
loop_
_entity_poly.entity_id
_entity_poly.type
_entity_poly.pdbx_seq_one_letter_code
_entity_poly.pdbx_strand_id
1 'polypeptide(L)'
;MTANDVNKAANKATDNAKPDDLVISRGLRAPRSALWRAWSEPELLKQWWCPKPWTTEVRAFDLRAGGAFHTFMQGPDGGASDNPGCFLEVVPQSRLVFTSMLTGGWRP
;
A
#
# COMPACT_ATOMS: atom_id res chain seq x y z
N MET A 1 10.85 7.02 19.01
CA MET A 1 10.28 5.66 19.14
C MET A 1 11.44 4.68 19.12
N THR A 2 11.49 3.81 20.13
CA THR A 2 12.55 2.79 20.25
C THR A 2 12.17 1.54 19.47
N ALA A 3 13.11 0.62 19.23
CA ALA A 3 12.84 -0.66 18.57
C ALA A 3 11.76 -1.49 19.31
N ASN A 4 11.63 -1.32 20.63
CA ASN A 4 10.63 -2.00 21.45
C ASN A 4 9.19 -1.54 21.15
N ASP A 5 8.99 -0.27 20.78
CA ASP A 5 7.66 0.27 20.49
C ASP A 5 7.10 -0.31 19.17
N VAL A 6 7.98 -0.56 18.20
CA VAL A 6 7.63 -1.17 16.90
C VAL A 6 7.22 -2.62 17.07
N ASN A 7 7.96 -3.39 17.88
CA ASN A 7 7.65 -4.80 18.16
C ASN A 7 6.31 -4.97 18.89
N LYS A 8 5.97 -4.04 19.80
CA LYS A 8 4.70 -4.07 20.52
C LYS A 8 3.49 -3.80 19.62
N ALA A 9 3.62 -2.89 18.65
CA ALA A 9 2.55 -2.61 17.68
C ALA A 9 2.35 -3.75 16.66
N ALA A 10 3.46 -4.38 16.22
CA ALA A 10 3.43 -5.56 15.35
C ALA A 10 2.69 -6.73 16.01
N ASN A 11 2.98 -7.02 17.29
CA ASN A 11 2.29 -8.07 18.04
C ASN A 11 0.78 -7.82 18.17
N LYS A 12 0.34 -6.56 18.35
CA LYS A 12 -1.09 -6.25 18.46
C LYS A 12 -1.85 -6.47 17.15
N ALA A 13 -1.19 -6.33 15.99
CA ALA A 13 -1.82 -6.58 14.69
C ALA A 13 -2.03 -8.08 14.44
N THR A 14 -1.12 -8.94 14.92
CA THR A 14 -1.25 -10.40 14.81
C THR A 14 -2.33 -10.97 15.71
N ASP A 15 -2.61 -10.35 16.86
CA ASP A 15 -3.60 -10.86 17.84
C ASP A 15 -5.05 -10.89 17.31
N ASN A 16 -5.37 -10.11 16.27
CA ASN A 16 -6.71 -10.01 15.68
C ASN A 16 -6.80 -10.61 14.26
N ALA A 17 -5.72 -11.19 13.74
CA ALA A 17 -5.69 -11.74 12.39
C ALA A 17 -6.55 -13.01 12.31
N LYS A 18 -7.35 -13.12 11.25
CA LYS A 18 -8.11 -14.33 10.91
C LYS A 18 -7.22 -15.34 10.17
N PRO A 19 -7.61 -16.63 10.05
CA PRO A 19 -6.81 -17.63 9.36
C PRO A 19 -6.40 -17.27 7.93
N ASP A 20 -7.22 -16.49 7.23
CA ASP A 20 -7.00 -16.09 5.83
C ASP A 20 -6.28 -14.74 5.70
N ASP A 21 -5.94 -14.09 6.82
CA ASP A 21 -5.22 -12.81 6.83
C ASP A 21 -3.71 -13.03 6.78
N LEU A 22 -3.02 -12.32 5.88
CA LEU A 22 -1.56 -12.26 5.85
C LEU A 22 -1.06 -10.98 6.53
N VAL A 23 -0.29 -11.13 7.62
CA VAL A 23 0.30 -10.00 8.36
C VAL A 23 1.81 -9.92 8.12
N ILE A 24 2.29 -8.77 7.64
CA ILE A 24 3.71 -8.48 7.47
C ILE A 24 4.09 -7.27 8.33
N SER A 25 5.11 -7.43 9.19
CA SER A 25 5.63 -6.35 10.04
C SER A 25 7.12 -6.12 9.79
N ARG A 26 7.51 -4.85 9.64
CA ARG A 26 8.92 -4.48 9.43
C ARG A 26 9.25 -3.14 10.09
N GLY A 27 10.30 -3.13 10.91
CA GLY A 27 10.92 -1.90 11.39
C GLY A 27 11.82 -1.28 10.32
N LEU A 28 11.60 -0.01 9.99
CA LEU A 28 12.40 0.73 9.01
C LEU A 28 13.07 1.94 9.68
N ARG A 29 14.39 2.10 9.46
CA ARG A 29 15.17 3.24 9.95
C ARG A 29 14.98 4.46 9.04
N ALA A 30 13.77 4.98 8.99
CA ALA A 30 13.40 6.16 8.21
C ALA A 30 12.37 7.00 8.97
N PRO A 31 12.32 8.33 8.76
CA PRO A 31 11.27 9.14 9.33
C PRO A 31 9.91 8.74 8.74
N ARG A 32 8.87 8.79 9.59
CA ARG A 32 7.48 8.47 9.22
C ARG A 32 6.99 9.23 7.99
N SER A 33 7.39 10.49 7.85
CA SER A 33 7.07 11.32 6.69
C SER A 33 7.64 10.74 5.40
N ALA A 34 8.88 10.24 5.39
CA ALA A 34 9.47 9.62 4.21
C ALA A 34 8.75 8.31 3.83
N LEU A 35 8.38 7.49 4.82
CA LEU A 35 7.58 6.28 4.57
C LEU A 35 6.20 6.64 4.02
N TRP A 36 5.54 7.65 4.58
CA TRP A 36 4.26 8.12 4.06
C TRP A 36 4.38 8.54 2.60
N ARG A 37 5.39 9.36 2.24
CA ARG A 37 5.65 9.78 0.86
C ARG A 37 5.85 8.58 -0.07
N ALA A 38 6.60 7.56 0.35
CA ALA A 38 6.81 6.35 -0.46
C ALA A 38 5.51 5.62 -0.83
N TRP A 39 4.48 5.70 0.01
CA TRP A 39 3.16 5.10 -0.24
C TRP A 39 2.14 6.06 -0.87
N SER A 40 2.30 7.37 -0.71
CA SER A 40 1.30 8.39 -1.06
C SER A 40 1.65 9.22 -2.29
N GLU A 41 2.91 9.17 -2.75
CA GLU A 41 3.36 9.84 -3.96
C GLU A 41 3.49 8.79 -5.08
N PRO A 42 2.70 8.87 -6.18
CA PRO A 42 2.69 7.85 -7.22
C PRO A 42 4.07 7.68 -7.90
N GLU A 43 4.83 8.78 -8.01
CA GLU A 43 6.19 8.78 -8.55
C GLU A 43 7.21 8.01 -7.70
N LEU A 44 6.99 7.94 -6.37
CA LEU A 44 7.80 7.14 -5.47
C LEU A 44 7.29 5.70 -5.39
N LEU A 45 5.96 5.53 -5.34
CA LEU A 45 5.30 4.23 -5.24
C LEU A 45 5.75 3.27 -6.34
N LYS A 46 5.73 3.74 -7.60
CA LYS A 46 6.06 2.91 -8.78
C LYS A 46 7.49 2.33 -8.76
N GLN A 47 8.38 2.88 -7.94
CA GLN A 47 9.76 2.43 -7.84
C GLN A 47 9.92 1.14 -7.01
N TRP A 48 8.93 0.80 -6.18
CA TRP A 48 9.02 -0.33 -5.24
C TRP A 48 7.77 -1.20 -5.14
N TRP A 49 6.63 -0.78 -5.73
CA TRP A 49 5.35 -1.48 -5.65
C TRP A 49 5.41 -2.95 -6.11
N CYS A 50 6.13 -3.21 -7.19
CA CYS A 50 6.33 -4.56 -7.72
C CYS A 50 7.79 -5.04 -7.53
N PRO A 51 8.02 -6.35 -7.36
CA PRO A 51 9.36 -6.88 -7.29
C PRO A 51 10.05 -6.79 -8.65
N LYS A 52 11.33 -6.42 -8.67
CA LYS A 52 12.15 -6.52 -9.89
C LYS A 52 12.16 -7.98 -10.39
N PRO A 53 12.18 -8.22 -11.71
CA PRO A 53 12.31 -7.25 -12.81
C PRO A 53 11.00 -6.60 -13.30
N TRP A 54 9.87 -6.78 -12.60
CA TRP A 54 8.63 -6.12 -12.99
C TRP A 54 8.71 -4.60 -12.81
N THR A 55 7.94 -3.87 -13.61
CA THR A 55 7.77 -2.42 -13.53
C THR A 55 6.30 -2.06 -13.28
N THR A 56 6.07 -0.95 -12.57
CA THR A 56 4.73 -0.44 -12.28
C THR A 56 4.47 0.88 -13.00
N GLU A 57 3.33 0.97 -13.67
CA GLU A 57 2.68 2.21 -14.10
C GLU A 57 1.56 2.53 -13.11
N VAL A 58 1.45 3.79 -12.67
CA VAL A 58 0.33 4.26 -11.84
C VAL A 58 -0.66 5.00 -12.74
N ARG A 59 -1.78 4.35 -13.07
CA ARG A 59 -2.76 4.85 -14.04
C ARG A 59 -3.77 5.83 -13.43
N ALA A 60 -4.09 5.64 -12.15
CA ALA A 60 -4.92 6.57 -11.39
C ALA A 60 -4.54 6.51 -9.91
N PHE A 61 -4.50 7.67 -9.26
CA PHE A 61 -4.11 7.77 -7.85
C PHE A 61 -4.77 9.00 -7.20
N ASP A 62 -5.91 8.79 -6.55
CA ASP A 62 -6.67 9.83 -5.84
C ASP A 62 -6.67 9.49 -4.34
N LEU A 63 -5.77 10.13 -3.59
CA LEU A 63 -5.45 9.76 -2.21
C LEU A 63 -6.49 10.29 -1.19
N ARG A 64 -7.70 9.78 -1.27
CA ARG A 64 -8.81 10.01 -0.33
C ARG A 64 -9.72 8.79 -0.30
N ALA A 65 -10.57 8.65 0.73
CA ALA A 65 -11.58 7.59 0.75
C ALA A 65 -12.49 7.65 -0.49
N GLY A 66 -12.69 6.51 -1.14
CA GLY A 66 -13.39 6.38 -2.42
C GLY A 66 -12.58 6.79 -3.65
N GLY A 67 -11.36 7.31 -3.49
CA GLY A 67 -10.48 7.66 -4.58
C GLY A 67 -9.85 6.44 -5.25
N ALA A 68 -9.55 6.55 -6.55
CA ALA A 68 -8.98 5.45 -7.34
C ALA A 68 -7.53 5.14 -6.91
N PHE A 69 -7.20 3.86 -6.85
CA PHE A 69 -5.83 3.36 -6.76
C PHE A 69 -5.64 2.29 -7.84
N HIS A 70 -5.18 2.71 -9.02
CA HIS A 70 -5.03 1.84 -10.19
C HIS A 70 -3.58 1.73 -10.60
N THR A 71 -3.04 0.52 -10.50
CA THR A 71 -1.69 0.20 -10.98
C THR A 71 -1.75 -0.80 -12.12
N PHE A 72 -0.83 -0.67 -13.06
CA PHE A 72 -0.61 -1.64 -14.12
C PHE A 72 0.82 -2.12 -14.05
N MET A 73 1.02 -3.42 -13.94
CA MET A 73 2.34 -4.02 -13.79
C MET A 73 2.72 -4.77 -15.05
N GLN A 74 3.97 -4.62 -15.47
CA GLN A 74 4.55 -5.29 -16.63
C GLN A 74 5.76 -6.12 -16.20
N GLY A 75 5.82 -7.36 -16.69
CA GLY A 75 6.91 -8.30 -16.47
C GLY A 75 7.85 -8.40 -17.68
N PRO A 76 9.03 -9.00 -17.50
CA PRO A 76 10.07 -9.06 -18.54
C PRO A 76 9.67 -9.89 -19.76
N ASP A 77 8.79 -10.89 -19.59
CA ASP A 77 8.38 -11.83 -20.66
C ASP A 77 7.08 -11.39 -21.35
N GLY A 78 6.75 -10.09 -21.30
CA GLY A 78 5.50 -9.55 -21.83
C GLY A 78 4.27 -9.81 -20.95
N GLY A 79 4.45 -10.43 -19.78
CA GLY A 79 3.39 -10.60 -18.78
C GLY A 79 2.85 -9.26 -18.31
N ALA A 80 1.54 -9.16 -18.12
CA ALA A 80 0.88 -7.95 -17.65
C ALA A 80 -0.16 -8.27 -16.58
N SER A 81 -0.34 -7.34 -15.64
CA SER A 81 -1.34 -7.42 -14.58
C SER A 81 -1.98 -6.04 -14.41
N ASP A 82 -3.28 -5.95 -14.71
CA ASP A 82 -4.08 -4.75 -14.53
C ASP A 82 -4.78 -4.80 -13.17
N ASN A 83 -4.51 -3.81 -12.31
CA ASN A 83 -4.93 -3.82 -10.90
C ASN A 83 -5.72 -2.54 -10.58
N PRO A 84 -6.99 -2.44 -11.00
CA PRO A 84 -7.87 -1.38 -10.54
C PRO A 84 -8.22 -1.59 -9.06
N GLY A 85 -8.40 -0.49 -8.34
CA GLY A 85 -8.63 -0.50 -6.90
C GLY A 85 -9.15 0.84 -6.38
N CYS A 86 -9.40 0.92 -5.08
CA CYS A 86 -9.74 2.17 -4.41
C CYS A 86 -9.19 2.25 -2.98
N PHE A 87 -9.01 3.48 -2.49
CA PHE A 87 -8.73 3.76 -1.09
C PHE A 87 -10.02 3.72 -0.27
N LEU A 88 -9.99 3.02 0.87
CA LEU A 88 -11.10 2.94 1.83
C LEU A 88 -10.90 3.91 3.00
N GLU A 89 -9.65 4.07 3.46
CA GLU A 89 -9.28 4.95 4.58
C GLU A 89 -7.91 5.57 4.30
N VAL A 90 -7.79 6.89 4.51
CA VAL A 90 -6.53 7.64 4.38
C VAL A 90 -6.36 8.52 5.62
N VAL A 91 -5.46 8.12 6.52
CA VAL A 91 -5.07 8.91 7.69
C VAL A 91 -3.61 9.34 7.52
N PRO A 92 -3.35 10.63 7.23
CA PRO A 92 -2.02 11.13 6.92
C PRO A 92 -0.94 10.68 7.90
N GLN A 93 0.15 10.13 7.36
CA GLN A 93 1.31 9.63 8.11
C GLN A 93 1.00 8.52 9.13
N SER A 94 -0.16 7.89 9.05
CA SER A 94 -0.57 6.89 10.05
C SER A 94 -1.14 5.61 9.45
N ARG A 95 -2.07 5.72 8.50
CA ARG A 95 -2.80 4.56 7.97
C ARG A 95 -3.25 4.78 6.54
N LEU A 96 -3.11 3.72 5.73
CA LEU A 96 -3.74 3.57 4.43
C LEU A 96 -4.47 2.23 4.41
N VAL A 97 -5.72 2.24 3.97
CA VAL A 97 -6.50 1.04 3.69
C VAL A 97 -6.98 1.15 2.24
N PHE A 98 -6.73 0.13 1.44
CA PHE A 98 -7.14 0.06 0.04
C PHE A 98 -7.60 -1.35 -0.31
N THR A 99 -8.33 -1.49 -1.41
CA THR A 99 -8.87 -2.77 -1.86
C THR A 99 -8.79 -2.89 -3.38
N SER A 100 -8.64 -4.13 -3.86
CA SER A 100 -8.77 -4.51 -5.27
C SER A 100 -10.17 -5.01 -5.64
N MET A 101 -11.10 -5.08 -4.68
CA MET A 101 -12.47 -5.56 -4.91
C MET A 101 -13.45 -4.45 -5.35
N LEU A 102 -13.02 -3.19 -5.29
CA LEU A 102 -13.79 -2.01 -5.67
C LEU A 102 -12.92 -1.08 -6.51
N THR A 103 -13.54 -0.20 -7.29
CA THR A 103 -12.85 0.80 -8.10
C THR A 103 -13.12 2.22 -7.60
N GLY A 104 -12.41 3.20 -8.16
CA GLY A 104 -12.59 4.61 -7.79
C GLY A 104 -14.02 5.12 -8.01
N GLY A 105 -14.44 6.06 -7.16
CA GLY A 105 -15.79 6.59 -7.15
C GLY A 105 -16.75 5.88 -6.19
N TRP A 106 -16.29 4.83 -5.50
CA TRP A 106 -17.02 4.21 -4.40
C TRP A 106 -17.39 5.24 -3.32
N ARG A 107 -18.61 5.14 -2.79
CA ARG A 107 -19.10 5.93 -1.66
C ARG A 107 -19.51 4.96 -0.54
N PRO A 108 -18.99 5.13 0.69
CA PRO A 108 -19.41 4.33 1.85
C PRO A 108 -20.90 4.44 2.15
#